data_AF-A0A5D4XUE8-F1
#
_entry.id   AF-A0A5D4XUE8-F1
#
_cell.length_a   1.000
_cell.length_b   1.000
_cell.length_c   1.000
_cell.angle_alpha   90.00
_cell.angle_beta   90.00
_cell.angle_gamma   90.00
#
_symmetry.space_group_name_H-M   'P 1'
#
loop_
_entity.id
_entity.type
_entity.pdbx_description
1 polymer ?
#
loop_
_entity_poly.entity_id
_entity_poly.type
_entity_poly.pdbx_seq_one_letter_code
_entity_poly.pdbx_strand_id
1 'polypeptide(L)' 'MTNRPTPPPWKKKNPVKPAARTRLTEAQKDLARERAEAAGRRYPNLVDNMWAATQVQQEPPAAARDADEDDADDR' A
#
# COMPACT_ATOMS: atom_id res chain seq x y z
N MET A 1 -31.40 -14.01 -36.70
CA MET A 1 -30.64 -13.65 -35.49
C MET A 1 -29.17 -13.42 -35.88
N THR A 2 -28.58 -12.26 -35.65
CA THR A 2 -27.17 -12.02 -35.99
C THR A 2 -26.26 -12.48 -34.85
N ASN A 3 -25.56 -13.60 -35.06
CA ASN A 3 -24.58 -14.12 -34.10
C ASN A 3 -23.34 -13.22 -34.12
N ARG A 4 -23.13 -12.41 -33.07
CA ARG A 4 -21.93 -11.56 -32.97
C ARG A 4 -20.74 -12.42 -32.53
N PRO A 5 -19.61 -12.43 -33.27
CA PRO A 5 -18.45 -13.22 -32.87
C PRO A 5 -17.90 -12.72 -31.54
N THR A 6 -17.73 -13.63 -30.58
CA THR A 6 -17.13 -13.32 -29.28
C THR A 6 -15.63 -13.07 -29.49
N PRO A 7 -15.07 -11.97 -28.97
CA PRO A 7 -13.65 -11.68 -29.12
C PRO A 7 -12.80 -12.76 -28.43
N PRO A 8 -11.64 -13.10 -29.00
CA PRO A 8 -10.72 -14.05 -28.38
C PRO A 8 -10.24 -13.54 -27.01
N PRO A 9 -9.83 -14.43 -26.10
CA PRO A 9 -9.57 -14.08 -24.70
C PRO A 9 -8.54 -12.96 -24.51
N TRP A 10 -7.52 -12.87 -25.35
CA TRP A 10 -6.49 -11.80 -25.29
C TRP A 10 -6.97 -10.42 -25.77
N LYS A 11 -8.12 -10.34 -26.44
CA LYS A 11 -8.77 -9.06 -26.82
C LYS A 11 -9.80 -8.60 -25.77
N LYS A 12 -10.02 -9.38 -24.70
CA LYS A 12 -10.92 -8.98 -23.62
C LYS A 12 -10.30 -7.83 -22.82
N LYS A 13 -11.13 -6.84 -22.47
CA LYS A 13 -10.72 -5.75 -21.58
C LYS A 13 -10.48 -6.29 -20.18
N ASN A 14 -9.61 -5.64 -19.41
CA ASN A 14 -9.45 -5.95 -17.99
C ASN A 14 -10.80 -5.77 -17.28
N PRO A 15 -11.33 -6.80 -16.58
CA PRO A 15 -12.60 -6.68 -15.86
C PRO A 15 -12.52 -5.64 -14.73
N VAL A 16 -11.33 -5.41 -14.16
CA VAL A 16 -11.12 -4.41 -13.11
C VAL A 16 -10.88 -3.05 -13.75
N LYS A 17 -11.73 -2.09 -13.41
CA LYS A 17 -11.60 -0.70 -13.87
C LYS A 17 -10.31 -0.08 -13.31
N PRO A 18 -9.59 0.78 -14.07
CA PRO A 18 -8.38 1.44 -13.59
C PRO A 18 -8.58 2.23 -12.29
N ALA A 19 -9.75 2.81 -12.07
CA ALA A 19 -10.09 3.55 -10.85
C ALA A 19 -10.23 2.66 -9.59
N ALA A 20 -10.50 1.36 -9.76
CA ALA A 20 -10.56 0.41 -8.65
C ALA A 20 -9.17 -0.09 -8.22
N ARG A 21 -8.09 0.40 -8.85
CA ARG A 21 -6.72 0.03 -8.52
C ARG A 21 -6.24 0.89 -7.35
N THR A 22 -5.97 0.25 -6.23
CA THR A 22 -5.41 0.92 -5.05
C THR A 22 -3.96 1.30 -5.31
N ARG A 23 -3.58 2.53 -4.92
CA ARG A 23 -2.20 3.01 -4.93
C ARG A 23 -1.68 3.07 -3.50
N LEU A 24 -0.37 2.93 -3.35
CA LEU A 24 0.28 3.20 -2.06
C LEU A 24 0.15 4.70 -1.74
N THR A 25 -0.17 4.99 -0.47
CA THR A 25 -0.05 6.33 0.11
C THR A 25 1.42 6.76 0.15
N GLU A 26 1.68 8.05 0.38
CA GLU A 26 3.05 8.56 0.50
C GLU A 26 3.78 7.93 1.69
N ALA A 27 3.15 7.88 2.86
CA ALA A 27 3.67 7.21 4.04
C ALA A 27 4.06 5.73 3.76
N GLN A 28 3.24 5.00 3.00
CA GLN A 28 3.59 3.62 2.62
C GLN A 28 4.82 3.54 1.72
N LYS A 29 5.02 4.50 0.83
CA LYS A 29 6.21 4.52 -0.04
C LYS A 29 7.48 4.79 0.75
N ASP A 30 7.40 5.61 1.79
CA ASP A 30 8.55 5.90 2.65
C ASP A 30 8.90 4.67 3.51
N LEU A 31 7.91 4.01 4.11
CA LEU A 31 8.11 2.72 4.81
C LEU A 31 8.73 1.65 3.89
N ALA A 32 8.27 1.57 2.63
CA ALA A 32 8.84 0.64 1.66
C ALA A 32 10.31 0.98 1.31
N ARG A 33 10.63 2.28 1.22
CA ARG A 33 11.98 2.76 0.91
C ARG A 33 12.95 2.45 2.05
N GLU A 34 12.58 2.78 3.28
CA GLU A 34 13.39 2.52 4.48
C GLU A 34 13.72 1.04 4.61
N ARG A 35 12.71 0.17 4.43
CA ARG A 35 12.91 -1.28 4.44
C ARG A 35 13.85 -1.77 3.33
N ALA A 36 13.69 -1.24 2.13
CA ALA A 36 14.54 -1.59 1.00
C ALA A 36 16.00 -1.18 1.25
N GLU A 37 16.23 0.02 1.78
CA GLU A 37 17.55 0.53 2.16
C GLU A 37 18.19 -0.31 3.28
N ALA A 38 17.44 -0.64 4.33
CA ALA A 38 17.90 -1.51 5.41
C ALA A 38 18.27 -2.92 4.92
N ALA A 39 17.55 -3.42 3.91
CA ALA A 39 17.84 -4.71 3.28
C ALA A 39 18.89 -4.64 2.16
N GLY A 40 19.42 -3.45 1.83
CA GLY A 40 20.35 -3.24 0.72
C GLY A 40 19.75 -3.52 -0.67
N ARG A 41 18.42 -3.49 -0.80
CA ARG A 41 17.70 -3.73 -2.06
C ARG A 41 17.42 -2.42 -2.78
N ARG A 42 17.50 -2.41 -4.10
CA ARG A 42 17.13 -1.22 -4.89
C ARG A 42 15.64 -0.92 -4.76
N TYR A 43 15.32 0.35 -4.50
CA TYR A 43 13.97 0.91 -4.60
C TYR A 43 13.77 1.59 -5.97
N PRO A 44 12.57 1.55 -6.59
CA PRO A 44 11.35 0.85 -6.17
C PRO A 44 11.35 -0.64 -6.51
N ASN A 45 10.78 -1.47 -5.62
CA ASN A 45 10.67 -2.92 -5.82
C ASN A 45 9.28 -3.47 -5.39
N LEU A 46 8.92 -4.67 -5.84
CA LEU A 46 7.60 -5.25 -5.55
C LEU A 46 7.48 -5.74 -4.10
N VAL A 47 8.52 -6.36 -3.54
CA VAL A 47 8.44 -7.05 -2.24
C VAL A 47 8.16 -6.05 -1.13
N ASP A 48 8.91 -4.96 -1.08
CA ASP A 48 8.79 -3.96 -0.03
C ASP A 48 7.54 -3.08 -0.26
N ASN A 49 7.15 -2.83 -1.52
CA ASN A 49 5.86 -2.19 -1.82
C ASN A 49 4.66 -3.05 -1.39
N MET A 50 4.72 -4.37 -1.57
CA MET A 50 3.67 -5.29 -1.10
C MET A 50 3.64 -5.36 0.42
N TRP A 51 4.80 -5.37 1.08
CA TRP A 51 4.85 -5.28 2.54
C TRP A 51 4.24 -3.97 3.05
N ALA A 52 4.59 -2.82 2.47
CA ALA A 52 4.01 -1.54 2.85
C ALA A 52 2.50 -1.46 2.58
N ALA A 53 2.01 -2.11 1.52
CA ALA A 53 0.57 -2.21 1.25
C ALA A 53 -0.20 -2.93 2.37
N THR A 54 0.44 -3.86 3.10
CA THR A 54 -0.19 -4.58 4.23
C THR A 54 -0.21 -3.80 5.54
N GLN A 55 0.65 -2.77 5.70
CA GLN A 55 0.76 -2.03 6.96
C GLN A 55 -0.49 -1.19 7.30
N VAL A 56 -1.33 -0.87 6.30
CA VAL A 56 -2.62 -0.18 6.51
C VAL A 56 -3.62 -0.99 7.33
N GLN A 57 -3.47 -2.32 7.40
CA GLN A 57 -4.30 -3.13 8.31
C GLN A 57 -3.83 -3.09 9.77
N GLN A 58 -2.60 -2.64 10.04
CA GLN A 58 -1.96 -2.77 11.35
C GLN A 58 -1.70 -1.44 12.07
N GLU A 59 -1.88 -0.29 11.43
CA GLU A 59 -1.87 0.99 12.16
C GLU A 59 -3.26 1.31 12.72
N PRO A 60 -3.43 1.34 14.07
CA PRO A 60 -4.48 2.17 14.67
C PRO A 60 -4.21 3.64 14.28
N PRO A 61 -5.25 4.48 14.11
CA PRO A 61 -5.06 5.88 13.77
C PRO A 61 -4.12 6.53 14.80
N ALA A 62 -3.25 7.41 14.33
CA ALA A 62 -2.21 8.12 15.09
C ALA A 62 -2.72 9.00 16.27
N ALA A 63 -3.94 8.79 16.76
CA ALA A 63 -4.54 9.47 17.90
C ALA A 63 -4.27 8.80 19.27
N ALA A 64 -3.44 7.75 19.32
CA ALA A 64 -3.23 6.96 20.55
C ALA A 64 -1.79 7.01 21.10
N ARG A 65 -0.92 7.90 20.61
CA ARG A 65 0.48 8.00 21.07
C ARG A 65 0.79 9.27 21.87
N ASP A 66 -0.17 10.18 22.03
CA ASP A 66 0.03 11.47 22.70
C ASP A 66 -0.50 11.51 24.16
N ALA A 67 -0.53 10.38 24.88
CA ALA A 67 -1.13 10.30 26.22
C ALA A 67 -0.21 9.82 27.36
N ASP A 68 1.08 9.63 27.14
CA ASP A 68 2.01 9.09 28.16
C ASP A 68 3.23 10.01 28.42
N GLU A 69 3.04 11.34 28.36
CA GLU A 69 4.12 12.30 28.64
C GLU A 69 3.60 13.51 29.48
N ASP A 70 2.87 13.24 30.57
CA ASP A 70 2.46 14.24 31.56
C ASP A 70 2.42 13.60 32.98
N ASP A 71 3.53 13.10 33.54
CA ASP A 71 3.66 12.91 35.00
C ASP A 71 5.11 12.55 35.43
N ALA A 72 5.99 13.56 35.55
CA ALA A 72 7.17 13.50 36.43
C ALA A 72 7.91 14.85 36.50
N ASP A 73 7.24 15.90 36.98
CA ASP A 73 7.91 17.09 37.51
C ASP A 73 7.29 17.42 38.89
N ASP A 74 7.82 16.79 39.95
CA ASP A 74 7.70 17.26 41.34
C ASP A 74 8.83 16.63 42.19
N ARG A 75 9.98 17.32 42.27
CA ARG A 75 10.88 17.32 43.44
C ARG A 75 11.97 18.38 43.39
#